data_AF-A0A847VAC6-F1
#
_entry.id   AF-A0A847VAC6-F1
#
_cell.length_a   1.000
_cell.length_b   1.000
_cell.length_c   1.000
_cell.angle_alpha   90.00
_cell.angle_beta   90.00
_cell.angle_gamma   90.00
#
_symmetry.space_group_name_H-M   'P 1'
#
loop_
_entity.id
_entity.type
_entity.pdbx_description
1 polymer ?
#
loop_
_entity_poly.entity_id
_entity_poly.type
_entity_poly.pdbx_seq_one_letter_code
_entity_poly.pdbx_strand_id
1 'polypeptide(L)'
;MKSSYLLILLVAGIAVLAAGCTGTDSGGTTTTVPTTGAPSTGAATVATTGVETGEPAVTGTAAATGTLETLPSYLALSIQVNRHPINRDIEVLFNGGPGQGSARSMEVTMIRSDGTTETRPLELSQGSTVTFRGSPGTDTVSVKASFTNGRTYRFFEQAVK
;
A
#
# COMPACT_ATOMS: atom_id res chain seq x y z
N MET A 1 -11.92 17.13 -58.15
CA MET A 1 -12.15 16.02 -57.18
C MET A 1 -10.88 15.39 -56.59
N LYS A 2 -9.66 15.74 -57.04
CA LYS A 2 -8.40 15.18 -56.48
C LYS A 2 -7.72 16.10 -55.44
N SER A 3 -7.98 17.42 -55.55
CA SER A 3 -7.35 18.45 -54.70
C SER A 3 -7.99 18.55 -53.29
N SER A 4 -9.25 18.12 -53.11
CA SER A 4 -9.90 18.05 -51.79
C SER A 4 -9.30 16.97 -50.89
N TYR A 5 -8.88 15.83 -51.44
CA TYR A 5 -8.27 14.76 -50.64
C TYR A 5 -6.85 15.11 -50.21
N LEU A 6 -6.14 15.92 -50.99
CA LEU A 6 -4.82 16.43 -50.63
C LEU A 6 -4.87 17.38 -49.42
N LEU A 7 -5.91 18.22 -49.35
CA LEU A 7 -6.13 19.14 -48.23
C LEU A 7 -6.55 18.41 -46.94
N ILE A 8 -7.37 17.36 -47.04
CA ILE A 8 -7.81 16.57 -45.88
C ILE A 8 -6.64 15.75 -45.29
N LEU A 9 -5.78 15.18 -46.14
CA LEU A 9 -4.58 14.45 -45.68
C LEU A 9 -3.53 15.38 -45.06
N LEU A 10 -3.39 16.61 -45.56
CA LEU A 10 -2.46 17.60 -45.01
C LEU A 10 -2.89 18.08 -43.61
N VAL A 11 -4.20 18.27 -43.39
CA VAL A 11 -4.74 18.71 -42.10
C VAL A 11 -4.67 17.60 -41.04
N ALA A 12 -4.83 16.34 -41.43
CA ALA A 12 -4.66 15.20 -40.52
C ALA A 12 -3.20 14.97 -40.07
N GLY A 13 -2.21 15.35 -40.91
CA GLY A 13 -0.78 15.22 -40.58
C GLY A 13 -0.27 16.25 -39.57
N ILE A 14 -0.90 17.43 -39.48
CA ILE A 14 -0.44 18.53 -38.62
C ILE A 14 -0.90 18.35 -37.16
N ALA A 15 -1.93 17.55 -36.90
CA ALA A 15 -2.47 17.32 -35.55
C ALA A 15 -1.60 16.41 -34.65
N VAL A 16 -0.53 15.80 -35.16
CA VAL A 16 0.32 14.84 -34.41
C VAL A 16 1.56 15.50 -33.77
N LEU A 17 1.76 16.81 -33.95
CA LEU A 17 2.96 17.52 -33.48
C LEU A 17 2.79 18.29 -32.13
N ALA A 18 1.73 18.01 -31.37
CA ALA A 18 1.48 18.66 -30.07
C ALA A 18 1.96 17.83 -28.85
N ALA A 19 2.96 16.97 -28.99
CA ALA A 19 3.71 16.42 -27.85
C ALA A 19 5.03 17.20 -27.68
N GLY A 20 4.94 18.40 -27.11
CA GLY A 20 6.09 19.17 -26.67
C GLY A 20 6.66 18.67 -25.34
N CYS A 21 7.99 18.62 -25.26
CA CYS A 21 8.90 19.13 -24.22
C CYS A 21 8.62 18.75 -22.73
N THR A 22 9.54 18.25 -21.90
CA THR A 22 10.90 18.76 -21.58
C THR A 22 11.64 17.70 -20.72
N GLY A 23 12.96 17.73 -20.72
CA GLY A 23 13.79 16.92 -19.82
C GLY A 23 15.22 16.76 -20.32
N THR A 24 16.00 17.82 -20.16
CA THR A 24 17.41 17.98 -20.55
C THR A 24 18.33 17.02 -19.79
N ASP A 25 18.99 16.08 -20.49
CA ASP A 25 20.20 15.44 -19.99
C ASP A 25 21.41 16.33 -20.32
N SER A 26 21.92 17.03 -19.31
CA SER A 26 23.18 17.77 -19.38
C SER A 26 24.13 17.28 -18.30
N GLY A 27 25.25 16.71 -18.76
CA GLY A 27 26.58 16.94 -18.20
C GLY A 27 26.86 16.39 -16.80
N GLY A 28 27.73 15.38 -16.73
CA GLY A 28 28.28 14.94 -15.45
C GLY A 28 29.35 13.86 -15.57
N THR A 29 30.40 14.10 -16.36
CA THR A 29 31.66 13.37 -16.20
C THR A 29 32.31 13.77 -14.86
N THR A 30 32.38 12.86 -13.90
CA THR A 30 33.40 12.91 -12.84
C THR A 30 33.98 11.53 -12.60
N THR A 31 35.17 11.35 -13.16
CA THR A 31 36.25 10.50 -12.65
C THR A 31 36.39 10.64 -11.13
N THR A 32 36.29 9.53 -10.40
CA THR A 32 36.93 9.39 -9.09
C THR A 32 37.97 8.29 -9.16
N VAL A 33 39.22 8.72 -9.02
CA VAL A 33 40.47 7.97 -8.91
C VAL A 33 40.41 7.00 -7.70
N PRO A 34 41.10 5.85 -7.77
CA PRO A 34 41.15 4.86 -6.69
C PRO A 34 41.83 5.40 -5.42
N THR A 35 41.25 5.09 -4.26
CA THR A 35 41.97 5.21 -2.97
C THR A 35 42.37 3.82 -2.51
N THR A 36 43.67 3.58 -2.51
CA THR A 36 44.36 2.45 -1.88
C THR A 36 44.15 2.51 -0.36
N GLY A 37 43.51 1.49 0.20
CA GLY A 37 43.46 1.20 1.64
C GLY A 37 44.04 -0.19 1.90
N ALA A 38 45.05 -0.24 2.76
CA ALA A 38 45.89 -1.40 3.10
C ALA A 38 45.12 -2.56 3.76
N PRO A 39 45.67 -3.80 3.73
CA PRO A 39 45.09 -4.96 4.40
C PRO A 39 45.34 -4.88 5.91
N SER A 40 44.27 -5.05 6.70
CA SER A 40 44.36 -5.36 8.12
C SER A 40 43.84 -6.78 8.34
N THR A 41 44.77 -7.73 8.41
CA THR A 41 44.57 -9.06 8.95
C THR A 41 44.43 -8.94 10.47
N GLY A 42 43.22 -9.20 10.98
CA GLY A 42 42.95 -9.40 12.40
C GLY A 42 42.11 -10.66 12.57
N ALA A 43 42.72 -11.71 13.09
CA ALA A 43 42.11 -13.02 13.29
C ALA A 43 41.32 -13.11 14.60
N ALA A 44 40.30 -13.97 14.55
CA ALA A 44 39.70 -14.78 15.63
C ALA A 44 38.84 -14.07 16.71
N THR A 45 37.59 -14.50 16.87
CA THR A 45 37.21 -15.53 17.86
C THR A 45 35.69 -15.66 17.96
N VAL A 46 35.23 -16.91 18.03
CA VAL A 46 33.86 -17.39 18.20
C VAL A 46 33.28 -17.00 19.56
N ALA A 47 32.02 -16.55 19.60
CA ALA A 47 31.17 -16.71 20.76
C ALA A 47 29.74 -17.04 20.31
N THR A 48 29.36 -18.30 20.51
CA THR A 48 27.97 -18.75 20.57
C THR A 48 27.35 -18.17 21.84
N THR A 49 26.09 -17.73 21.81
CA THR A 49 25.14 -17.72 22.95
C THR A 49 23.81 -17.13 22.48
N GLY A 50 22.71 -17.81 22.82
CA GLY A 50 21.44 -17.15 23.07
C GLY A 50 20.38 -17.26 21.98
N VAL A 51 19.64 -18.36 22.04
CA VAL A 51 18.25 -18.46 21.59
C VAL A 51 17.45 -17.30 22.18
N GLU A 52 16.74 -16.52 21.34
CA GLU A 52 15.38 -16.11 21.69
C GLU A 52 14.55 -15.93 20.42
N THR A 53 13.62 -16.85 20.29
CA THR A 53 12.45 -16.85 19.42
C THR A 53 11.74 -15.51 19.54
N GLY A 54 11.92 -14.64 18.55
CA GLY A 54 11.04 -13.50 18.31
C GLY A 54 9.72 -14.00 17.74
N GLU A 55 8.90 -14.63 18.58
CA GLU A 55 7.49 -14.84 18.32
C GLU A 55 6.86 -13.46 18.12
N PRO A 56 6.28 -13.15 16.96
CA PRO A 56 5.51 -11.91 16.83
C PRO A 56 4.35 -12.02 17.81
N ALA A 57 4.44 -11.22 18.88
CA ALA A 57 3.47 -11.15 19.95
C ALA A 57 2.06 -11.09 19.38
N VAL A 58 1.30 -12.16 19.59
CA VAL A 58 -0.14 -12.21 19.38
C VAL A 58 -0.74 -11.23 20.39
N THR A 59 -0.87 -9.97 19.98
CA THR A 59 -1.61 -8.98 20.76
C THR A 59 -3.08 -9.32 20.58
N GLY A 60 -3.68 -9.80 21.67
CA GLY A 60 -5.05 -10.24 21.75
C GLY A 60 -6.06 -9.21 21.28
N THR A 61 -7.19 -9.73 20.78
CA THR A 61 -8.53 -9.15 20.68
C THR A 61 -8.59 -7.62 20.84
N ALA A 62 -8.07 -6.91 19.86
CA ALA A 62 -8.46 -5.53 19.67
C ALA A 62 -9.81 -5.56 18.93
N ALA A 63 -10.90 -5.60 19.69
CA ALA A 63 -12.15 -5.00 19.21
C ALA A 63 -11.77 -3.67 18.56
N ALA A 64 -12.31 -3.37 17.37
CA ALA A 64 -12.00 -2.14 16.63
C ALA A 64 -12.36 -0.92 17.49
N THR A 65 -11.44 -0.51 18.35
CA THR A 65 -11.63 0.45 19.43
C THR A 65 -11.15 1.78 18.89
N GLY A 66 -12.08 2.51 18.30
CA GLY A 66 -11.86 3.84 17.78
C GLY A 66 -13.17 4.39 17.22
N THR A 67 -13.36 5.70 17.30
CA THR A 67 -14.47 6.35 16.60
C THR A 67 -14.23 6.25 15.09
N LEU A 68 -15.27 5.98 14.30
CA LEU A 68 -15.15 6.07 12.85
C LEU A 68 -14.97 7.55 12.49
N GLU A 69 -13.85 7.88 11.88
CA GLU A 69 -13.46 9.23 11.52
C GLU A 69 -13.31 9.37 10.02
N THR A 70 -13.90 10.41 9.44
CA THR A 70 -13.66 10.73 8.04
C THR A 70 -12.25 11.27 7.86
N LEU A 71 -11.48 10.65 6.97
CA LEU A 71 -10.15 11.16 6.63
C LEU A 71 -10.25 12.52 5.94
N PRO A 72 -9.37 13.48 6.28
CA PRO A 72 -9.16 14.66 5.46
C PRO A 72 -8.84 14.27 4.02
N SER A 73 -9.23 15.08 3.05
CA SER A 73 -9.07 14.76 1.62
C SER A 73 -7.63 14.45 1.21
N TYR A 74 -6.65 15.16 1.78
CA TYR A 74 -5.22 14.91 1.54
C TYR A 74 -4.69 13.60 2.13
N LEU A 75 -5.43 12.99 3.07
CA LEU A 75 -5.13 11.68 3.65
C LEU A 75 -6.05 10.57 3.14
N ALA A 76 -6.90 10.84 2.14
CA ALA A 76 -7.87 9.86 1.69
C ALA A 76 -7.20 8.55 1.24
N LEU A 77 -7.77 7.43 1.70
CA LEU A 77 -7.37 6.07 1.37
C LEU A 77 -8.61 5.32 0.86
N SER A 78 -8.42 4.45 -0.11
CA SER A 78 -9.48 3.66 -0.73
C SER A 78 -9.34 2.19 -0.37
N ILE A 79 -10.42 1.62 0.15
CA ILE A 79 -10.52 0.21 0.56
C ILE A 79 -11.69 -0.41 -0.19
N GLN A 80 -11.50 -1.64 -0.65
CA GLN A 80 -12.55 -2.47 -1.19
C GLN A 80 -12.64 -3.77 -0.39
N VAL A 81 -13.87 -4.18 -0.10
CA VAL A 81 -14.13 -5.44 0.61
C VAL A 81 -14.96 -6.34 -0.29
N ASN A 82 -14.45 -7.54 -0.57
CA ASN A 82 -15.09 -8.54 -1.41
C ASN A 82 -15.34 -9.81 -0.59
N ARG A 83 -16.57 -10.30 -0.55
CA ARG A 83 -16.90 -11.60 0.05
C ARG A 83 -17.10 -12.63 -1.03
N HIS A 84 -16.36 -13.72 -0.96
CA HIS A 84 -16.45 -14.78 -1.93
C HIS A 84 -17.68 -15.67 -1.65
N PRO A 85 -18.54 -15.95 -2.65
CA PRO A 85 -19.88 -16.52 -2.42
C PRO A 85 -19.87 -17.98 -1.95
N ILE A 86 -18.81 -18.75 -2.24
CA ILE A 86 -18.74 -20.19 -1.96
C ILE A 86 -18.06 -20.48 -0.62
N ASN A 87 -16.78 -20.13 -0.49
CA ASN A 87 -15.98 -20.33 0.72
C ASN A 87 -16.25 -19.28 1.82
N ARG A 88 -16.93 -18.18 1.52
CA ARG A 88 -17.21 -17.06 2.45
C ARG A 88 -15.95 -16.33 2.92
N ASP A 89 -14.86 -16.46 2.20
CA ASP A 89 -13.65 -15.70 2.53
C ASP A 89 -13.89 -14.22 2.21
N ILE A 90 -13.40 -13.35 3.08
CA ILE A 90 -13.52 -11.90 2.95
C ILE A 90 -12.15 -11.36 2.61
N GLU A 91 -12.01 -10.84 1.40
CA GLU A 91 -10.82 -10.17 0.93
C GLU A 91 -10.96 -8.67 1.10
N VAL A 92 -9.94 -8.05 1.70
CA VAL A 92 -9.83 -6.61 1.85
C VAL A 92 -8.67 -6.15 1.00
N LEU A 93 -8.97 -5.34 -0.01
CA LEU A 93 -8.03 -4.81 -1.00
C LEU A 93 -7.74 -3.33 -0.71
N PHE A 94 -6.46 -2.99 -0.68
CA PHE A 94 -6.03 -1.61 -0.64
C PHE A 94 -5.87 -1.03 -2.05
N ASN A 95 -6.72 -0.08 -2.41
CA ASN A 95 -6.72 0.57 -3.73
C ASN A 95 -5.80 1.80 -3.81
N GLY A 96 -5.06 2.11 -2.74
CA GLY A 96 -4.22 3.31 -2.66
C GLY A 96 -5.01 4.56 -2.29
N GLY A 97 -4.47 5.73 -2.62
CA GLY A 97 -5.10 7.02 -2.40
C GLY A 97 -4.07 8.14 -2.18
N PRO A 98 -4.49 9.42 -2.20
CA PRO A 98 -3.58 10.55 -1.97
C PRO A 98 -2.87 10.48 -0.62
N GLY A 99 -3.50 9.87 0.39
CA GLY A 99 -2.92 9.69 1.72
C GLY A 99 -1.85 8.61 1.82
N GLN A 100 -1.66 7.77 0.80
CA GLN A 100 -0.78 6.60 0.87
C GLN A 100 0.66 6.97 1.19
N GLY A 101 1.20 8.04 0.59
CA GLY A 101 2.57 8.50 0.86
C GLY A 101 2.79 9.01 2.30
N SER A 102 1.71 9.32 3.02
CA SER A 102 1.75 9.73 4.42
C SER A 102 1.40 8.62 5.40
N ALA A 103 0.89 7.48 4.92
CA ALA A 103 0.57 6.34 5.76
C ALA A 103 1.86 5.64 6.23
N ARG A 104 1.87 5.17 7.48
CA ARG A 104 2.99 4.49 8.14
C ARG A 104 2.66 3.04 8.48
N SER A 105 1.44 2.78 8.89
CA SER A 105 0.91 1.43 9.04
C SER A 105 -0.59 1.41 8.76
N MET A 106 -1.08 0.24 8.36
CA MET A 106 -2.50 -0.01 8.20
C MET A 106 -2.82 -1.40 8.74
N GLU A 107 -3.94 -1.50 9.44
CA GLU A 107 -4.42 -2.74 10.05
C GLU A 107 -5.90 -2.90 9.76
N VAL A 108 -6.28 -4.12 9.46
CA VAL A 108 -7.66 -4.52 9.22
C VAL A 108 -8.11 -5.40 10.37
N THR A 109 -9.24 -5.04 10.97
CA THR A 109 -9.88 -5.80 12.03
C THR A 109 -11.21 -6.32 11.52
N MET A 110 -11.40 -7.64 11.56
CA MET A 110 -12.66 -8.29 11.22
C MET A 110 -13.30 -8.83 12.50
N ILE A 111 -14.58 -8.51 12.71
CA ILE A 111 -15.42 -9.05 13.76
C ILE A 111 -16.42 -9.99 13.10
N ARG A 112 -16.34 -11.28 13.41
CA ARG A 112 -17.26 -12.29 12.90
C ARG A 112 -18.62 -12.18 13.58
N SER A 113 -19.65 -12.77 12.97
CA SER A 113 -20.98 -12.85 13.59
C SER A 113 -21.04 -13.59 14.93
N ASP A 114 -20.04 -14.46 15.22
CA ASP A 114 -19.89 -15.16 16.50
C ASP A 114 -19.16 -14.33 17.58
N GLY A 115 -18.77 -13.09 17.26
CA GLY A 115 -18.01 -12.19 18.15
C GLY A 115 -16.50 -12.37 18.09
N THR A 116 -15.99 -13.36 17.34
CA THR A 116 -14.54 -13.55 17.16
C THR A 116 -13.95 -12.37 16.43
N THR A 117 -12.93 -11.76 17.02
CA THR A 117 -12.20 -10.65 16.42
C THR A 117 -10.84 -11.12 15.92
N GLU A 118 -10.51 -10.77 14.69
CA GLU A 118 -9.23 -11.06 14.06
C GLU A 118 -8.64 -9.79 13.45
N THR A 119 -7.40 -9.48 13.80
CA THR A 119 -6.68 -8.30 13.28
C THR A 119 -5.47 -8.76 12.48
N ARG A 120 -5.27 -8.19 11.30
CA ARG A 120 -4.12 -8.45 10.44
C ARG A 120 -3.54 -7.15 9.89
N PRO A 121 -2.21 -7.04 9.74
CA PRO A 121 -1.60 -5.92 9.04
C PRO A 121 -1.97 -5.98 7.55
N LEU A 122 -2.13 -4.80 6.95
CA LEU A 122 -2.29 -4.66 5.50
C LEU A 122 -1.16 -3.77 4.99
N GLU A 123 -0.44 -4.27 4.00
CA GLU A 123 0.66 -3.52 3.40
C GLU A 123 0.16 -2.22 2.75
N LEU A 124 1.00 -1.20 2.78
CA LEU A 124 0.71 0.12 2.23
C LEU A 124 1.01 0.24 0.73
N SER A 125 1.07 -0.89 0.04
CA SER A 125 1.25 -0.96 -1.41
C SER A 125 -0.11 -1.09 -2.07
N GLN A 126 -0.36 -0.28 -3.10
CA GLN A 126 -1.59 -0.39 -3.88
C GLN A 126 -1.67 -1.80 -4.48
N GLY A 127 -2.84 -2.44 -4.35
CA GLY A 127 -3.05 -3.81 -4.78
C GLY A 127 -2.83 -4.87 -3.69
N SER A 128 -2.26 -4.50 -2.53
CA SER A 128 -2.10 -5.44 -1.43
C SER A 128 -3.45 -5.86 -0.86
N THR A 129 -3.54 -7.15 -0.52
CA THR A 129 -4.75 -7.76 0.01
C THR A 129 -4.49 -8.47 1.33
N VAL A 130 -5.55 -8.59 2.11
CA VAL A 130 -5.61 -9.50 3.26
C VAL A 130 -6.91 -10.28 3.20
N THR A 131 -6.82 -11.59 3.47
CA THR A 131 -7.97 -12.49 3.44
C THR A 131 -8.28 -12.98 4.84
N PHE A 132 -9.55 -12.91 5.20
CA PHE A 132 -10.09 -13.45 6.43
C PHE A 132 -11.10 -14.56 6.14
N ARG A 133 -11.20 -15.51 7.07
CA ARG A 133 -12.25 -16.51 7.02
C ARG A 133 -13.56 -15.92 7.53
N GLY A 134 -14.55 -15.70 6.66
CA GLY A 134 -15.86 -15.18 7.06
C GLY A 134 -16.74 -16.20 7.77
N SER A 135 -17.87 -15.73 8.32
CA SER A 135 -18.82 -16.52 9.10
C SER A 135 -20.15 -16.70 8.35
N PRO A 136 -21.07 -17.60 8.78
CA PRO A 136 -22.40 -17.71 8.17
C PRO A 136 -23.28 -16.45 8.34
N GLY A 137 -22.96 -15.57 9.30
CA GLY A 137 -23.71 -14.35 9.56
C GLY A 137 -23.08 -13.11 8.91
N THR A 138 -23.44 -11.95 9.46
CA THR A 138 -22.86 -10.66 9.09
C THR A 138 -21.54 -10.45 9.82
N ASP A 139 -20.48 -10.23 9.05
CA ASP A 139 -19.15 -9.90 9.55
C ASP A 139 -18.93 -8.40 9.40
N THR A 140 -18.20 -7.77 10.32
CA THR A 140 -17.86 -6.35 10.24
C THR A 140 -16.36 -6.20 10.00
N VAL A 141 -15.99 -5.51 8.94
CA VAL A 141 -14.60 -5.17 8.62
C VAL A 141 -14.37 -3.71 8.98
N SER A 142 -13.32 -3.44 9.75
CA SER A 142 -12.86 -2.10 10.09
C SER A 142 -11.40 -1.92 9.69
N VAL A 143 -11.04 -0.74 9.19
CA VAL A 143 -9.66 -0.41 8.83
C VAL A 143 -9.20 0.81 9.62
N LYS A 144 -8.00 0.71 10.18
CA LYS A 144 -7.29 1.83 10.80
C LYS A 144 -5.95 2.06 10.11
N ALA A 145 -5.58 3.32 9.96
CA ALA A 145 -4.28 3.72 9.42
C ALA A 145 -3.63 4.79 10.30
N SER A 146 -2.32 4.64 10.51
CA SER A 146 -1.48 5.62 11.20
C SER A 146 -0.69 6.43 10.18
N PHE A 147 -0.60 7.74 10.39
CA PHE A 147 0.03 8.66 9.44
C PHE A 147 1.26 9.36 10.01
N THR A 148 2.05 9.98 9.14
CA THR A 148 3.24 10.80 9.45
C THR A 148 2.99 11.93 10.44
N ASN A 149 1.76 12.43 10.52
CA ASN A 149 1.36 13.45 11.49
C ASN A 149 1.18 12.90 12.92
N GLY A 150 1.45 11.62 13.15
CA GLY A 150 1.32 10.95 14.45
C GLY A 150 -0.12 10.58 14.82
N ARG A 151 -1.11 10.80 13.93
CA ARG A 151 -2.51 10.45 14.17
C ARG A 151 -2.84 9.10 13.56
N THR A 152 -3.66 8.33 14.27
CA THR A 152 -4.29 7.10 13.77
C THR A 152 -5.77 7.35 13.58
N TYR A 153 -6.29 7.00 12.41
CA TYR A 153 -7.70 7.14 12.09
C TYR A 153 -8.27 5.76 11.81
N ARG A 154 -9.43 5.47 12.40
CA ARG A 154 -10.31 4.41 11.94
C ARG A 154 -11.23 5.01 10.91
N PHE A 155 -11.01 4.72 9.63
CA PHE A 155 -11.63 5.50 8.55
C PHE A 155 -12.59 4.72 7.67
N PHE A 156 -12.61 3.40 7.83
CA PHE A 156 -13.47 2.52 7.06
C PHE A 156 -14.10 1.51 8.00
N GLU A 157 -15.40 1.30 7.82
CA GLU A 157 -16.16 0.23 8.45
C GLU A 157 -17.21 -0.26 7.45
N GLN A 158 -17.31 -1.57 7.26
CA GLN A 158 -18.33 -2.16 6.41
C GLN A 158 -18.82 -3.49 7.00
N ALA A 159 -20.15 -3.63 7.09
CA ALA A 159 -20.80 -4.90 7.37
C ALA A 159 -20.97 -5.69 6.07
N VAL A 160 -20.62 -6.98 6.10
CA VAL A 160 -20.58 -7.87 4.94
C VAL A 160 -21.33 -9.15 5.26
N LYS A 161 -22.29 -9.53 4.40
CA LYS A 161 -23.19 -10.68 4.60
C LYS A 161 -23.06 -11.69 3.46
#